data_AF-A0A7K0IUG0-F1
#
_entry.id   AF-A0A7K0IUG0-F1
#
_cell.length_a   1.000
_cell.length_b   1.000
_cell.length_c   1.000
_cell.angle_alpha   90.00
_cell.angle_beta   90.00
_cell.angle_gamma   90.00
#
_symmetry.space_group_name_H-M   'P 1'
#
loop_
_entity.id
_entity.type
_entity.pdbx_description
1 polymer ?
#
loop_
_entity_poly.entity_id
_entity_poly.type
_entity_poly.pdbx_seq_one_letter_code
_entity_poly.pdbx_strand_id
1 'polypeptide(L)' 'MAINTRLWMTGSLDWFALINGEEVFLGRRDVPAPLDEGDAWTNEYGDMFKVVDGEITITGKTDPPKKYW' A
#
# COMPACT_ATOMS: atom_id res chain seq x y z
N MET A 1 14.25 -7.93 2.11
CA MET A 1 15.11 -7.39 1.01
C MET A 1 14.76 -5.91 0.81
N ALA A 2 15.50 -5.10 0.05
CA ALA A 2 15.10 -3.69 -0.16
C ALA A 2 13.99 -3.62 -1.23
N ILE A 3 12.90 -2.91 -0.93
CA ILE A 3 11.84 -2.60 -1.89
C ILE A 3 12.40 -1.63 -2.94
N ASN A 4 12.21 -1.92 -4.22
CA ASN A 4 12.64 -1.07 -5.34
C ASN A 4 11.67 0.11 -5.57
N THR A 5 10.41 -0.03 -5.14
CA THR A 5 9.41 1.02 -5.25
C THR A 5 9.76 2.23 -4.38
N ARG A 6 9.71 3.43 -4.98
CA ARG A 6 9.82 4.68 -4.22
C ARG A 6 8.59 4.84 -3.35
N LEU A 7 8.79 4.91 -2.05
CA LEU A 7 7.73 5.15 -1.07
C LEU A 7 8.16 6.23 -0.09
N TRP A 8 7.18 7.00 0.41
CA TRP A 8 7.41 8.06 1.38
C TRP A 8 6.20 8.21 2.28
N MET A 9 6.42 8.81 3.45
CA MET A 9 5.39 9.08 4.43
C MET A 9 5.22 10.60 4.58
N THR A 10 3.99 11.08 4.64
CA THR A 10 3.69 12.48 4.97
C THR A 10 3.70 12.70 6.49
N GLY A 11 3.68 13.97 6.93
CA GLY A 11 3.59 14.32 8.36
C GLY A 11 2.30 13.83 9.05
N SER A 12 1.31 13.37 8.30
CA SER A 12 0.04 12.84 8.80
C SER A 12 0.01 11.30 8.88
N LEU A 13 1.18 10.65 8.74
CA LEU A 13 1.31 9.18 8.66
C LEU A 13 0.61 8.57 7.43
N ASP A 14 0.43 9.35 6.37
CA ASP A 14 -0.03 8.84 5.07
C ASP A 14 1.15 8.29 4.30
N TRP A 15 1.05 7.03 3.87
CA TRP A 15 2.04 6.39 3.01
C TRP A 15 1.64 6.52 1.55
N PHE A 16 2.61 6.90 0.75
CA PHE A 16 2.50 7.00 -0.70
C PHE A 16 3.62 6.20 -1.36
N ALA A 17 3.34 5.71 -2.56
CA ALA A 17 4.34 5.11 -3.42
C ALA A 17 4.18 5.59 -4.86
N LEU A 18 5.29 5.61 -5.59
CA LEU A 18 5.30 5.85 -7.01
C LEU A 18 5.16 4.50 -7.74
N ILE A 19 3.96 4.23 -8.27
CA ILE A 19 3.64 3.01 -9.02
C ILE A 19 3.37 3.43 -10.47
N ASN A 20 4.09 2.86 -11.44
CA ASN A 20 3.97 3.21 -12.87
C ASN A 20 4.12 4.72 -13.19
N GLY A 21 4.85 5.47 -12.36
CA GLY A 21 5.02 6.92 -12.52
C GLY A 21 3.88 7.77 -11.95
N GLU A 22 2.88 7.15 -11.33
CA GLU A 22 1.79 7.83 -10.63
C GLU A 22 1.97 7.73 -9.11
N GLU A 23 1.62 8.80 -8.42
CA GLU A 23 1.57 8.83 -6.96
C GLU A 23 0.32 8.09 -6.49
N VAL A 24 0.52 6.99 -5.75
CA VAL A 24 -0.54 6.13 -5.26
C VAL A 24 -0.53 6.13 -3.73
N PHE A 25 -1.71 6.36 -3.15
CA PHE A 25 -1.92 6.29 -1.72
C PHE A 25 -2.03 4.84 -1.24
N LEU A 26 -1.09 4.42 -0.39
CA LEU A 26 -0.99 3.06 0.13
C LEU A 26 -1.83 2.83 1.39
N GLY A 27 -2.12 3.88 2.14
CA GLY A 27 -2.81 3.80 3.43
C GLY A 27 -2.08 4.55 4.53
N ARG A 28 -2.56 4.38 5.76
CA ARG A 28 -1.99 4.98 6.97
C ARG A 28 -1.38 3.92 7.87
N ARG A 29 -2.16 3.45 8.85
CA ARG A 29 -1.73 2.48 9.86
C ARG A 29 -1.79 1.04 9.36
N ASP A 30 -2.49 0.80 8.27
CA ASP A 30 -2.69 -0.52 7.66
C ASP A 30 -1.51 -0.96 6.79
N VAL A 31 -0.56 -0.06 6.51
CA VAL A 31 0.63 -0.36 5.71
C VAL A 31 1.66 -1.08 6.59
N PRO A 32 2.05 -2.33 6.24
CA PRO A 32 3.09 -3.04 6.97
C PRO A 32 4.43 -2.33 6.77
N ALA A 33 5.13 -2.02 7.86
CA ALA A 33 6.44 -1.39 7.83
C ALA A 33 7.40 -2.14 8.79
N PRO A 34 8.55 -2.64 8.32
CA PRO A 34 9.08 -2.54 6.95
C PRO A 34 8.33 -3.46 5.96
N LEU A 35 8.20 -3.01 4.71
CA LEU A 35 7.66 -3.82 3.61
C LEU A 35 8.71 -4.86 3.19
N ASP A 36 8.29 -6.13 3.10
CA ASP A 36 9.09 -7.22 2.57
C ASP A 36 8.32 -8.02 1.49
N GLU A 37 9.02 -8.94 0.84
CA GLU A 37 8.46 -9.68 -0.29
C GLU A 37 7.25 -10.55 0.13
N GLY A 38 6.17 -10.46 -0.63
CA GLY A 38 4.93 -11.19 -0.36
C GLY A 38 3.97 -10.47 0.59
N ASP A 39 4.35 -9.35 1.19
CA ASP A 39 3.43 -8.53 1.99
C ASP A 39 2.24 -8.08 1.15
N ALA A 40 1.05 -8.21 1.73
CA ALA A 40 -0.19 -7.77 1.11
C ALA A 40 -1.07 -7.08 2.15
N TRP A 41 -1.67 -5.96 1.77
CA TRP A 41 -2.58 -5.22 2.64
C TRP A 41 -3.68 -4.55 1.82
N THR A 42 -4.69 -4.04 2.51
CA THR A 42 -5.80 -3.30 1.90
C THR A 42 -5.92 -1.96 2.61
N ASN A 43 -5.99 -0.86 1.85
CA ASN A 43 -6.13 0.46 2.42
C ASN A 43 -7.59 0.75 2.86
N GLU A 44 -7.79 1.91 3.49
CA GLU A 44 -9.12 2.36 3.93
C GLU A 44 -10.13 2.57 2.79
N TYR A 45 -9.65 2.76 1.55
CA TYR A 45 -10.47 2.91 0.34
C TYR A 45 -10.81 1.58 -0.33
N GLY A 46 -10.31 0.46 0.20
CA GLY A 46 -10.50 -0.88 -0.35
C GLY A 46 -9.50 -1.26 -1.44
N ASP A 47 -8.48 -0.45 -1.73
CA ASP A 47 -7.44 -0.82 -2.68
C ASP A 47 -6.50 -1.85 -2.06
N MET A 48 -6.26 -2.94 -2.78
CA MET A 48 -5.43 -4.06 -2.36
C MET A 48 -4.04 -3.94 -3.00
N PHE A 49 -3.01 -4.00 -2.16
CA PHE A 49 -1.62 -3.91 -2.57
C PHE A 49 -0.89 -5.20 -2.20
N LYS A 50 0.10 -5.57 -3.01
CA LYS A 50 1.01 -6.67 -2.74
C LYS A 50 2.41 -6.35 -3.22
N VAL A 51 3.42 -6.73 -2.43
CA VAL A 51 4.82 -6.70 -2.84
C VAL A 51 5.14 -7.96 -3.65
N VAL A 52 5.54 -7.77 -4.90
CA VAL A 52 5.94 -8.83 -5.84
C VAL A 52 7.28 -8.43 -6.47
N ASP A 53 8.29 -9.29 -6.41
CA ASP A 53 9.64 -9.02 -6.93
C ASP A 53 10.27 -7.73 -6.38
N GLY A 54 9.96 -7.40 -5.11
CA GLY A 54 10.39 -6.16 -4.45
C GLY A 54 9.69 -4.89 -4.96
N GLU A 55 8.61 -5.00 -5.73
CA GLU A 55 7.79 -3.89 -6.21
C GLU A 55 6.36 -3.94 -5.66
N ILE A 56 5.82 -2.78 -5.28
CA ILE A 56 4.43 -2.66 -4.81
C ILE A 56 3.50 -2.63 -6.03
N THR A 57 2.64 -3.63 -6.12
CA THR A 57 1.64 -3.77 -7.18
C THR A 57 0.23 -3.68 -6.60
N ILE A 58 -0.65 -2.99 -7.32
CA ILE A 58 -2.08 -2.99 -7.02
C ILE A 58 -2.68 -4.29 -7.53
N THR A 59 -3.15 -5.15 -6.64
CA THR A 59 -3.72 -6.47 -7.00
C THR A 59 -5.22 -6.41 -7.25
N GLY A 60 -5.89 -5.34 -6.84
CA GLY A 60 -7.31 -5.15 -7.06
C GLY A 60 -7.91 -4.09 -6.15
N LYS A 61 -9.24 -3.98 -6.20
CA LYS A 61 -10.02 -3.13 -5.31
C LYS A 61 -11.18 -3.97 -4.76
N THR A 62 -11.35 -3.95 -3.45
CA THR A 62 -12.51 -4.53 -2.78
C THR A 62 -13.44 -3.42 -2.33
N ASP A 63 -14.72 -3.74 -2.16
CA ASP A 63 -15.64 -2.84 -1.47
C ASP A 63 -15.09 -2.58 -0.06
N PRO A 64 -15.04 -1.31 0.40
CA PRO A 64 -14.51 -1.00 1.73
C PRO A 64 -15.24 -1.87 2.75
N PRO A 65 -14.51 -2.51 3.69
CA PRO A 65 -15.13 -3.42 4.65
C PRO A 65 -16.27 -2.66 5.33
N LYS A 66 -17.51 -3.15 5.16
CA LYS A 66 -18.69 -2.55 5.77
C LYS A 66 -18.44 -2.52 7.28
N LYS A 67 -18.07 -1.35 7.81
CA LYS A 67 -18.03 -1.11 9.25
C LYS A 67 -19.47 -1.24 9.75
N TYR A 68 -19.79 -2.40 10.32
CA TYR A 68 -20.93 -2.51 11.21
C TYR A 68 -20.56 -1.74 12.47
N TRP A 69 -21.21 -0.59 12.68
CA TRP A 69 -21.22 0.11 13.97
C TRP A 69 -22.02 -0.66 15.01
#